data_AF-X2GB08-F1
#
_entry.id   AF-X2GB08-F1
#
_cell.length_a   1.000
_cell.length_b   1.000
_cell.length_c   1.000
_cell.angle_alpha   90.00
_cell.angle_beta   90.00
_cell.angle_gamma   90.00
#
_symmetry.space_group_name_H-M   'P 1'
#
loop_
_entity.id
_entity.type
_entity.pdbx_description
1 polymer ?
#
loop_
_entity_poly.entity_id
_entity_poly.type
_entity_poly.pdbx_seq_one_letter_code
_entity_poly.pdbx_strand_id
1 'polypeptide(L)'
;LVIGAICGAGVVKGFEGKGFYETYGGGANVVKSGYTKGDGLGAEIVGTFVLVYTVFSATDAKRNARDSHVPILAPLPIGFAVFLVHLATIPIT
;
A
#
# COMPACT_ATOMS: atom_id res chain seq x y z
N LEU A 1 -3.63 -10.60 -9.45
CA LEU A 1 -3.37 -9.29 -8.80
C LEU A 1 -3.21 -8.18 -9.84
N VAL A 2 -2.24 -8.24 -10.76
CA VAL A 2 -2.00 -7.17 -11.75
C VAL A 2 -3.20 -6.90 -12.67
N ILE A 3 -3.80 -7.93 -13.27
CA ILE A 3 -5.01 -7.76 -14.12
C ILE A 3 -6.15 -7.11 -13.32
N GLY A 4 -6.32 -7.49 -12.05
CA GLY A 4 -7.31 -6.89 -11.16
C GLY A 4 -7.06 -5.39 -10.90
N ALA A 5 -5.80 -5.00 -10.71
CA ALA A 5 -5.43 -3.59 -10.58
C ALA A 5 -5.69 -2.79 -11.88
N ILE A 6 -5.37 -3.37 -13.05
CA ILE A 6 -5.65 -2.75 -14.36
C ILE A 6 -7.16 -2.58 -14.57
N CYS A 7 -7.94 -3.64 -14.31
CA CYS A 7 -9.40 -3.59 -14.40
C CYS A 7 -9.98 -2.54 -13.44
N GLY A 8 -9.50 -2.49 -12.18
CA GLY A 8 -9.93 -1.51 -11.18
C GLY A 8 -9.66 -0.07 -11.62
N ALA A 9 -8.44 0.23 -12.07
CA ALA A 9 -8.09 1.55 -12.59
C ALA A 9 -8.94 1.94 -13.82
N GLY A 10 -9.19 0.97 -14.72
CA GLY A 10 -10.06 1.16 -15.88
C GLY A 10 -11.51 1.49 -15.52
N VAL A 11 -12.05 0.84 -14.48
CA VAL A 11 -13.40 1.12 -13.96
C VAL A 11 -13.50 2.55 -13.41
N VAL A 12 -12.53 2.99 -12.61
CA VAL A 12 -12.49 4.37 -12.08
C VAL A 12 -12.39 5.39 -13.22
N LYS A 13 -11.50 5.15 -14.18
CA LYS A 13 -11.37 6.01 -15.38
C LYS A 13 -12.66 6.06 -16.22
N GLY A 14 -13.42 4.96 -16.27
CA GLY A 14 -14.73 4.90 -16.93
C GLY A 14 -15.80 5.73 -16.23
N PHE A 15 -15.80 5.75 -14.89
CA PHE A 15 -16.78 6.52 -14.10
C PHE A 15 -16.47 8.02 -14.03
N GLU A 16 -15.22 8.39 -13.82
CA GLU A 16 -14.81 9.81 -13.70
C GLU A 16 -14.65 10.49 -15.08
N GLY A 17 -14.54 9.70 -16.14
CA GLY A 17 -14.24 10.18 -17.49
C GLY A 17 -12.76 10.49 -17.68
N LYS A 18 -12.30 10.37 -18.94
CA LYS A 18 -10.89 10.47 -19.29
C LYS A 18 -10.23 11.79 -18.85
N GLY A 19 -10.94 12.92 -18.98
CA GLY A 19 -10.42 14.24 -18.66
C GLY A 19 -10.12 14.43 -17.17
N PHE A 20 -11.08 14.12 -16.29
CA PHE A 20 -10.88 14.24 -14.84
C PHE A 20 -9.81 13.27 -14.34
N TYR A 21 -9.92 11.99 -14.75
CA TYR A 21 -8.96 10.97 -14.34
C TYR A 21 -7.50 11.33 -14.71
N GLU A 22 -7.26 11.81 -15.93
CA GLU A 22 -5.90 12.19 -16.36
C GLU A 22 -5.44 13.51 -15.74
N THR A 23 -6.33 14.49 -15.54
CA THR A 23 -5.98 15.80 -14.95
C THR A 23 -5.50 15.67 -13.50
N TYR A 24 -6.08 14.75 -12.73
CA TYR A 24 -5.68 14.49 -11.33
C TYR A 24 -4.62 13.39 -11.18
N GLY A 25 -3.95 12.99 -12.29
CA GLY A 25 -2.84 12.04 -12.26
C GLY A 25 -3.24 10.57 -12.11
N GLY A 26 -4.54 10.25 -12.15
CA GLY A 26 -5.05 8.87 -12.24
C GLY A 26 -4.71 7.93 -11.08
N GLY A 27 -4.25 8.45 -9.94
CA GLY A 27 -3.77 7.63 -8.83
C GLY A 27 -2.42 6.96 -9.10
N ALA A 28 -1.62 7.48 -10.02
CA ALA A 28 -0.27 6.96 -10.30
C ALA A 28 0.73 7.40 -9.22
N ASN A 29 1.55 6.47 -8.73
CA ASN A 29 2.71 6.79 -7.89
C ASN A 29 3.73 7.57 -8.70
N VAL A 30 4.10 8.75 -8.22
CA VAL A 30 5.10 9.62 -8.86
C VAL A 30 5.88 10.36 -7.78
N VAL A 31 7.19 10.47 -7.94
CA VAL A 31 7.99 11.28 -7.01
C VAL A 31 7.53 12.73 -7.08
N LYS A 32 7.07 13.28 -5.94
CA LYS A 32 6.57 14.65 -5.86
C LYS A 32 7.68 15.67 -6.09
N SER A 33 7.29 16.83 -6.60
CA SER A 33 8.21 17.97 -6.76
C SER A 33 8.85 18.33 -5.41
N GLY A 34 10.17 18.52 -5.41
CA GLY A 34 10.94 18.78 -4.20
C GLY A 34 11.62 17.55 -3.60
N TYR A 35 11.30 16.34 -4.06
CA TYR A 35 12.01 15.11 -3.70
C TYR A 35 12.84 14.57 -4.86
N THR A 36 13.97 13.96 -4.54
CA THR A 36 14.80 13.30 -5.54
C THR A 36 14.26 11.89 -5.82
N LYS A 37 14.66 11.31 -6.95
CA LYS A 37 14.39 9.89 -7.24
C LYS A 37 14.96 8.96 -6.15
N GLY A 38 16.06 9.36 -5.52
CA GLY A 38 16.66 8.63 -4.40
C GLY A 38 15.77 8.64 -3.15
N ASP A 39 15.16 9.78 -2.83
CA ASP A 39 14.23 9.90 -1.70
C ASP A 39 12.97 9.05 -1.91
N GLY A 40 12.41 9.08 -3.13
CA GLY A 40 11.28 8.23 -3.51
C GLY A 40 11.61 6.73 -3.41
N LEU A 41 12.76 6.32 -3.96
CA LEU A 41 13.22 4.94 -3.88
C LEU A 41 13.42 4.48 -2.42
N GLY A 42 14.06 5.32 -1.60
CA GLY A 42 14.27 5.04 -0.18
C GLY A 42 12.95 4.90 0.58
N ALA A 43 12.01 5.80 0.35
CA ALA A 43 10.68 5.77 0.96
C ALA A 43 9.91 4.48 0.60
N GLU A 44 9.94 4.05 -0.67
CA GLU A 44 9.28 2.81 -1.09
C GLU A 44 9.94 1.56 -0.50
N ILE A 45 11.28 1.52 -0.41
CA ILE A 45 12.01 0.40 0.19
C ILE A 45 11.66 0.27 1.68
N VAL A 46 11.70 1.36 2.43
CA VAL A 46 11.39 1.36 3.87
C VAL A 46 9.92 1.02 4.10
N GLY A 47 9.00 1.62 3.33
CA GLY A 47 7.57 1.31 3.44
C GLY A 47 7.26 -0.15 3.16
N THR A 48 7.86 -0.72 2.12
CA THR A 48 7.72 -2.14 1.78
C THR A 48 8.30 -3.03 2.87
N PHE A 49 9.48 -2.67 3.41
CA PHE A 49 10.09 -3.42 4.51
C PHE A 49 9.17 -3.47 5.74
N VAL A 50 8.60 -2.34 6.15
CA VAL A 50 7.64 -2.28 7.28
C VAL A 50 6.42 -3.15 7.02
N LEU A 51 5.86 -3.09 5.81
CA LEU A 51 4.71 -3.90 5.42
C LEU A 51 5.03 -5.39 5.46
N VAL A 52 6.11 -5.81 4.80
CA VAL A 52 6.53 -7.21 4.71
C VAL A 52 6.91 -7.75 6.09
N TYR A 53 7.64 -6.97 6.88
CA TYR A 53 7.94 -7.31 8.28
C TYR A 53 6.66 -7.54 9.08
N THR A 54 5.67 -6.65 8.98
CA THR A 54 4.39 -6.80 9.67
C THR A 54 3.63 -8.05 9.23
N VAL A 55 3.66 -8.39 7.93
CA VAL A 55 3.06 -9.64 7.41
C VAL A 55 3.76 -10.87 8.01
N PHE A 56 5.09 -10.87 8.06
CA PHE A 56 5.85 -11.96 8.68
C PHE A 56 5.57 -12.06 10.18
N SER A 57 5.59 -10.95 10.93
CA SER A 57 5.27 -10.90 12.35
C SER A 57 3.84 -11.35 12.64
N ALA A 58 2.86 -10.95 11.82
CA ALA A 58 1.48 -11.39 11.96
C ALA A 58 1.31 -12.89 11.66
N THR A 59 2.10 -13.44 10.73
CA THR A 59 2.09 -14.87 10.40
C THR A 59 2.76 -15.71 11.50
N ASP A 60 3.84 -15.21 12.11
CA ASP A 60 4.51 -15.83 13.25
C ASP A 60 3.61 -15.83 14.50
N ALA A 61 2.97 -14.70 14.81
CA ALA A 61 1.98 -14.59 15.88
C ALA A 61 0.79 -15.55 15.66
N LYS A 62 0.38 -15.77 14.40
CA LYS A 62 -0.68 -16.73 14.05
C LYS A 62 -0.29 -18.19 14.26
N ARG A 63 1.00 -18.55 14.14
CA ARG A 63 1.50 -19.90 14.47
C ARG A 63 1.52 -20.12 15.99
N ASN A 64 2.00 -19.15 16.76
CA ASN A 64 1.98 -19.19 18.23
C ASN A 64 0.56 -19.24 18.81
N ALA A 65 -0.39 -18.50 18.23
CA ALA A 65 -1.78 -18.47 18.71
C ALA A 65 -2.65 -19.66 18.27
N ARG A 66 -2.15 -20.54 17.38
CA ARG A 66 -2.91 -21.71 16.89
C ARG A 66 -3.07 -22.80 17.95
N ASP A 67 -2.25 -22.77 19.02
CA ASP A 67 -2.40 -23.62 20.21
C ASP A 67 -3.38 -23.05 21.25
N SER A 68 -3.91 -21.84 21.05
CA SER A 68 -4.83 -21.21 21.99
C SER A 68 -5.91 -20.41 21.24
N HIS A 69 -6.96 -21.09 20.78
CA HIS A 69 -8.23 -20.52 20.30
C HIS A 69 -8.10 -19.32 19.30
N VAL A 70 -7.72 -19.64 18.05
CA VAL A 70 -7.90 -18.90 16.78
C VAL A 70 -8.15 -17.37 16.87
N PRO A 71 -7.13 -16.50 16.71
CA PRO A 71 -7.35 -15.07 16.56
C PRO A 71 -7.60 -14.69 15.10
N ILE A 72 -8.78 -14.14 14.83
CA ILE A 72 -9.21 -13.55 13.55
C ILE A 72 -8.55 -12.16 13.32
N LEU A 73 -7.70 -11.68 14.23
CA LEU A 73 -7.13 -10.33 14.25
C LEU A 73 -5.87 -10.13 13.40
N ALA A 74 -5.29 -11.17 12.78
CA ALA A 74 -4.11 -11.05 11.93
C ALA A 74 -4.19 -10.01 10.77
N PRO A 75 -5.33 -9.78 10.08
CA PRO A 75 -5.41 -8.75 9.05
C PRO A 75 -5.40 -7.32 9.59
N LEU A 76 -5.68 -7.11 10.89
CA LEU A 76 -5.76 -5.78 11.48
C LEU A 76 -4.38 -5.09 11.59
N PRO A 77 -3.32 -5.72 12.16
CA PRO A 77 -1.98 -5.17 12.13
C PRO A 77 -1.45 -4.94 10.72
N ILE A 78 -1.78 -5.83 9.78
CA ILE A 78 -1.36 -5.71 8.37
C ILE A 78 -1.99 -4.46 7.74
N GLY A 79 -3.31 -4.27 7.90
CA GLY A 79 -4.00 -3.07 7.43
C GLY A 79 -3.48 -1.79 8.10
N PHE A 80 -3.13 -1.84 9.39
CA PHE A 80 -2.57 -0.69 10.09
C PHE A 80 -1.17 -0.33 9.59
N ALA A 81 -0.31 -1.31 9.27
CA ALA A 81 0.99 -1.05 8.66
C ALA A 81 0.85 -0.38 7.28
N VAL A 82 -0.10 -0.83 6.45
CA VAL A 82 -0.42 -0.15 5.17
C VAL A 82 -0.82 1.30 5.45
N PHE A 83 -1.70 1.56 6.41
CA PHE A 83 -2.13 2.91 6.76
C PHE A 83 -0.97 3.82 7.21
N LEU A 84 -0.11 3.33 8.10
CA LEU A 84 1.06 4.10 8.57
C LEU A 84 2.06 4.41 7.46
N VAL A 85 2.33 3.43 6.58
CA VAL A 85 3.21 3.64 5.43
C VAL A 85 2.62 4.71 4.52
N HIS A 86 1.31 4.66 4.23
CA HIS A 86 0.65 5.68 3.41
C HIS A 86 0.78 7.08 4.01
N LEU A 87 0.57 7.25 5.32
CA LEU A 87 0.73 8.55 5.98
C LEU A 87 2.15 9.12 5.82
N ALA A 88 3.16 8.25 5.81
CA ALA A 88 4.56 8.67 5.69
C ALA A 88 5.01 8.88 4.24
N THR A 89 4.48 8.11 3.27
CA THR A 89 5.00 8.08 1.90
C THR A 89 4.19 8.89 0.88
N ILE A 90 2.89 9.15 1.10
CA ILE A 90 2.05 10.03 0.24
C ILE A 90 2.67 11.42 -0.03
N PRO A 91 3.38 12.09 0.90
CA PRO A 91 4.03 13.36 0.59
C PRO A 91 5.27 13.21 -0.32
N ILE A 92 5.78 12.01 -0.55
CA ILE A 92 7.02 11.74 -1.30
C ILE A 92 6.73 11.12 -2.67
N THR A 93 5.83 10.14 -2.74
CA THR A 93 5.48 9.32 -3.93
C THR A 93 3.97 9.27 -4.15
#